data_AF-A0A1K1LE93-F1
#
_entry.id   AF-A0A1K1LE93-F1
#
_cell.length_a   1.000
_cell.length_b   1.000
_cell.length_c   1.000
_cell.angle_alpha   90.00
_cell.angle_beta   90.00
_cell.angle_gamma   90.00
#
_symmetry.space_group_name_H-M   'P 1'
#
loop_
_entity.id
_entity.type
_entity.pdbx_description
1 polymer ?
#
loop_
_entity_poly.entity_id
_entity_poly.type
_entity_poly.pdbx_seq_one_letter_code
_entity_poly.pdbx_strand_id
1 'polypeptide(L)'
;MLGAIIGDMVGSPYEFHPWRGAAEAFPLFSPRSRFTDDTVMTVAVGRALMRSHGQEQACREAFIDAMHEYGRAYIRAGYGQRFFRWIVTGSREPYNSFGNGSAMRVSPVGWACGSLEETEQYAALSASVTHDHPEGIKGACATAAAVFLARDGAGRDAIRDYVASRYGYDLDRSLAGIRSSYRHKESCQESVPEAIIAFLESHSFEEAVRNAVWLGGDSDTQAAIAGSIAEAFYGGVPQALLDAALALLDDRLRGDVAAWYAWLAEHRGIRLDRRAVPVQEQKTAVSATGRDRMETMPKAGMTGQWETTVDEGMLAAAVGSGEVRVLATPVMIMGMERAAMEAVRSCLPEGVTSVGTRVEVSHMAPTPCGMKVRFAARLTAVSANGRGLTFAVSAHDETGPIGEGVHERVVVDRERFQSRAQARGGQG
;
A
#
# COMPACT_ATOMS: atom_id res chain seq x y z
N MET A 1 -6.92 0.61 13.30
CA MET A 1 -7.52 -0.42 14.18
C MET A 1 -9.01 -0.15 14.36
N LEU A 2 -9.40 1.09 14.69
CA LEU A 2 -10.80 1.49 14.90
C LEU A 2 -11.71 1.19 13.72
N GLY A 3 -11.21 1.32 12.49
CA GLY A 3 -11.95 0.98 11.29
C GLY A 3 -12.35 -0.48 11.22
N ALA A 4 -11.46 -1.39 11.64
CA ALA A 4 -11.77 -2.81 11.73
C ALA A 4 -12.84 -3.09 12.80
N ILE A 5 -12.69 -2.47 13.98
CA ILE A 5 -13.62 -2.64 15.11
C ILE A 5 -15.03 -2.12 14.76
N ILE A 6 -15.12 -0.93 14.15
CA ILE A 6 -16.41 -0.38 13.72
C ILE A 6 -17.01 -1.25 12.61
N GLY A 7 -16.19 -1.69 11.64
CA GLY A 7 -16.62 -2.57 10.56
C GLY A 7 -17.26 -3.86 11.08
N ASP A 8 -16.55 -4.58 11.95
CA ASP A 8 -17.04 -5.77 12.67
C ASP A 8 -18.41 -5.50 13.31
N MET A 9 -18.48 -4.53 14.23
CA MET A 9 -19.72 -4.28 14.99
C MET A 9 -20.91 -3.85 14.13
N VAL A 10 -20.65 -3.14 13.02
CA VAL A 10 -21.67 -2.73 12.07
C VAL A 10 -22.13 -3.91 11.21
N GLY A 11 -21.22 -4.81 10.82
CA GLY A 11 -21.53 -6.00 10.02
C GLY A 11 -22.14 -7.16 10.82
N SER A 12 -21.85 -7.26 12.12
CA SER A 12 -22.25 -8.38 12.99
C SER A 12 -23.75 -8.72 12.99
N PRO A 13 -24.70 -7.77 12.84
CA PRO A 13 -26.13 -8.08 12.78
C PRO A 13 -26.58 -8.71 11.46
N TYR A 14 -25.75 -8.63 10.41
CA TYR A 14 -26.12 -8.90 9.02
C TYR A 14 -25.45 -10.14 8.43
N GLU A 15 -24.48 -10.74 9.12
CA GLU A 15 -23.66 -11.87 8.65
C GLU A 15 -24.52 -13.06 8.18
N PHE A 16 -25.41 -13.53 9.06
CA PHE A 16 -26.38 -14.58 8.74
C PHE A 16 -27.76 -14.04 8.34
N HIS A 17 -27.93 -12.72 8.35
CA HIS A 17 -29.19 -12.05 8.02
C HIS A 17 -28.95 -10.88 7.06
N PRO A 18 -28.54 -11.14 5.80
CA PRO A 18 -28.08 -10.09 4.91
C PRO A 18 -29.17 -9.04 4.64
N TRP A 19 -28.79 -7.77 4.72
CA TRP A 19 -29.69 -6.67 4.37
C TRP A 19 -30.18 -6.81 2.92
N ARG A 20 -31.45 -6.51 2.65
CA ARG A 20 -32.06 -6.63 1.31
C ARG A 20 -32.43 -5.29 0.67
N GLY A 21 -32.41 -4.20 1.43
CA GLY A 21 -32.74 -2.86 0.94
C GLY A 21 -31.53 -2.12 0.35
N ALA A 22 -31.70 -0.80 0.16
CA ALA A 22 -30.62 0.11 -0.25
C ALA A 22 -29.53 0.21 0.83
N ALA A 23 -28.28 0.46 0.42
CA ALA A 23 -27.11 0.46 1.32
C ALA A 23 -27.17 1.56 2.40
N GLU A 24 -27.81 2.67 2.06
CA GLU A 24 -27.96 3.85 2.92
C GLU A 24 -29.05 3.67 3.98
N ALA A 25 -29.91 2.67 3.80
CA ALA A 25 -31.16 2.54 4.56
C ALA A 25 -31.02 1.71 5.85
N PHE A 26 -29.97 0.92 6.03
CA PHE A 26 -29.81 0.12 7.24
C PHE A 26 -29.11 0.92 8.36
N PRO A 27 -29.48 0.70 9.64
CA PRO A 27 -28.78 1.31 10.77
C PRO A 27 -27.40 0.69 10.94
N LEU A 28 -26.36 1.53 11.00
CA LEU A 28 -24.97 1.08 11.21
C LEU A 28 -24.83 0.39 12.58
N PHE A 29 -25.27 1.07 13.65
CA PHE A 29 -25.37 0.47 14.97
C PHE A 29 -26.83 0.18 15.31
N SER A 30 -27.07 -1.04 15.78
CA SER A 30 -28.38 -1.50 16.23
C SER A 30 -28.25 -2.22 17.58
N PRO A 31 -29.36 -2.53 18.29
CA PRO A 31 -29.29 -3.35 19.51
C PRO A 31 -28.69 -4.75 19.31
N ARG A 32 -28.51 -5.22 18.06
CA ARG A 32 -27.87 -6.49 17.72
C ARG A 32 -26.36 -6.35 17.42
N SER A 33 -25.86 -5.12 17.30
CA SER A 33 -24.45 -4.84 17.05
C SER A 33 -23.61 -5.24 18.28
N ARG A 34 -22.55 -5.99 18.03
CA ARG A 34 -21.59 -6.47 19.04
C ARG A 34 -20.24 -6.64 18.36
N PHE A 35 -19.14 -6.56 19.11
CA PHE A 35 -17.87 -7.03 18.58
C PHE A 35 -17.89 -8.56 18.44
N THR A 36 -17.18 -9.08 17.44
CA THR A 36 -16.97 -10.51 17.21
C THR A 36 -15.50 -10.87 17.38
N ASP A 37 -15.10 -12.05 16.92
CA ASP A 37 -13.70 -12.47 16.93
C ASP A 37 -12.79 -11.58 16.09
N ASP A 38 -13.31 -10.87 15.09
CA ASP A 38 -12.59 -9.87 14.30
C ASP A 38 -11.92 -8.81 15.18
N THR A 39 -12.71 -8.14 16.01
CA THR A 39 -12.22 -7.15 16.98
C THR A 39 -11.28 -7.79 17.98
N VAL A 40 -11.66 -8.93 18.57
CA VAL A 40 -10.87 -9.57 19.62
C VAL A 40 -9.48 -9.95 19.10
N MET A 41 -9.42 -10.51 17.89
CA MET A 41 -8.16 -10.90 17.26
C MET A 41 -7.38 -9.71 16.72
N THR A 42 -8.05 -8.66 16.23
CA THR A 42 -7.40 -7.38 15.88
C THR A 42 -6.68 -6.80 17.09
N VAL A 43 -7.33 -6.74 18.26
CA VAL A 43 -6.72 -6.23 19.49
C VAL A 43 -5.57 -7.14 19.93
N ALA A 44 -5.72 -8.47 19.83
CA ALA A 44 -4.64 -9.42 20.14
C ALA A 44 -3.39 -9.20 19.27
N VAL A 45 -3.56 -9.00 17.95
CA VAL A 45 -2.46 -8.68 17.02
C VAL A 45 -1.80 -7.36 17.41
N GLY A 46 -2.58 -6.32 17.70
CA GLY A 46 -2.03 -5.04 18.18
C GLY A 46 -1.24 -5.20 19.48
N ARG A 47 -1.73 -6.01 20.42
CA ARG A 47 -1.07 -6.27 21.70
C ARG A 47 0.25 -7.02 21.54
N ALA A 48 0.30 -7.99 20.63
CA ALA A 48 1.53 -8.68 20.28
C ALA A 48 2.58 -7.71 19.72
N LEU A 49 2.19 -6.89 18.74
CA LEU A 49 3.09 -5.91 18.10
C LEU A 49 3.67 -4.92 19.12
N MET A 50 2.86 -4.38 20.03
CA MET A 50 3.35 -3.46 21.07
C MET A 50 4.45 -4.06 21.95
N ARG A 51 4.50 -5.39 22.10
CA ARG A 51 5.48 -6.08 22.94
C ARG A 51 6.76 -6.45 22.20
N SER A 52 6.68 -6.75 20.91
CA SER A 52 7.77 -7.44 20.21
C SER A 52 8.08 -6.91 18.80
N HIS A 53 7.44 -5.84 18.33
CA HIS A 53 7.76 -5.24 17.03
C HIS A 53 9.26 -4.95 16.92
N GLY A 54 9.87 -5.33 15.79
CA GLY A 54 11.31 -5.25 15.55
C GLY A 54 12.08 -6.53 15.92
N GLN A 55 11.43 -7.54 16.50
CA GLN A 55 12.02 -8.83 16.87
C GLN A 55 11.20 -9.98 16.28
N GLU A 56 11.52 -10.40 15.07
CA GLU A 56 10.68 -11.33 14.28
C GLU A 56 10.31 -12.63 15.01
N GLN A 57 11.28 -13.33 15.59
CA GLN A 57 11.01 -14.57 16.33
C GLN A 57 10.12 -14.32 17.56
N ALA A 58 10.37 -13.24 18.30
CA ALA A 58 9.55 -12.88 19.46
C ALA A 58 8.14 -12.42 19.04
N CYS A 59 7.99 -11.83 17.85
CA CYS A 59 6.69 -11.48 17.27
C CYS A 59 5.84 -12.72 17.01
N ARG A 60 6.44 -13.78 16.45
CA ARG A 60 5.71 -15.02 16.20
C ARG A 60 5.08 -15.58 17.48
N GLU A 61 5.89 -15.73 18.52
CA GLU A 61 5.42 -16.25 19.81
C GLU A 61 4.40 -15.30 20.45
N ALA A 62 4.62 -13.98 20.38
CA ALA A 62 3.69 -12.99 20.90
C ALA A 62 2.33 -13.02 20.20
N PHE A 63 2.28 -13.27 18.88
CA PHE A 63 1.02 -13.44 18.17
C PHE A 63 0.26 -14.67 18.68
N ILE A 64 0.93 -15.81 18.83
CA ILE A 64 0.32 -17.04 19.34
C ILE A 64 -0.22 -16.81 20.76
N ASP A 65 0.61 -16.27 21.64
CA ASP A 65 0.26 -16.06 23.04
C ASP A 65 -0.90 -15.08 23.20
N ALA A 66 -0.87 -13.95 22.49
CA ALA A 66 -1.96 -12.98 22.53
C ALA A 66 -3.26 -13.55 21.95
N MET A 67 -3.21 -14.26 20.82
CA MET A 67 -4.42 -14.86 20.23
C MET A 67 -5.04 -15.93 21.14
N HIS A 68 -4.23 -16.74 21.83
CA HIS A 68 -4.76 -17.67 22.84
C HIS A 68 -5.34 -16.94 24.06
N GLU A 69 -4.62 -15.95 24.59
CA GLU A 69 -5.03 -15.21 25.78
C GLU A 69 -6.40 -14.56 25.56
N TYR A 70 -6.54 -13.80 24.47
CA TYR A 70 -7.78 -13.11 24.13
C TYR A 70 -8.84 -14.10 23.64
N GLY A 71 -8.48 -15.08 22.82
CA GLY A 71 -9.39 -16.11 22.34
C GLY A 71 -10.10 -16.84 23.49
N ARG A 72 -9.36 -17.18 24.55
CA ARG A 72 -9.90 -17.81 25.75
C ARG A 72 -10.70 -16.86 26.63
N ALA A 73 -10.24 -15.62 26.78
CA ALA A 73 -10.96 -14.60 27.55
C ALA A 73 -12.33 -14.26 26.94
N TYR A 74 -12.43 -14.29 25.61
CA TYR A 74 -13.64 -13.97 24.84
C TYR A 74 -14.16 -15.19 24.09
N ILE A 75 -14.32 -16.33 24.77
CA ILE A 75 -14.63 -17.63 24.15
C ILE A 75 -15.94 -17.67 23.34
N ARG A 76 -16.83 -16.69 23.55
CA ARG A 76 -18.14 -16.56 22.89
C ARG A 76 -18.17 -15.52 21.76
N ALA A 77 -17.01 -15.08 21.27
CA ALA A 77 -16.93 -13.98 20.30
C ALA A 77 -17.41 -14.34 18.89
N GLY A 78 -17.37 -15.60 18.46
CA GLY A 78 -17.84 -16.00 17.12
C GLY A 78 -16.93 -16.95 16.33
N TYR A 79 -15.80 -17.39 16.91
CA TYR A 79 -14.75 -18.11 16.18
C TYR A 79 -15.21 -19.29 15.31
N GLY A 80 -14.67 -19.34 14.08
CA GLY A 80 -14.76 -20.51 13.21
C GLY A 80 -14.22 -21.79 13.88
N GLN A 81 -14.83 -22.94 13.58
CA GLN A 81 -14.63 -24.22 14.28
C GLN A 81 -13.16 -24.63 14.47
N ARG A 82 -12.33 -24.46 13.43
CA ARG A 82 -10.91 -24.85 13.47
C ARG A 82 -10.09 -23.92 14.35
N PHE A 83 -10.34 -22.61 14.26
CA PHE A 83 -9.68 -21.60 15.10
C PHE A 83 -10.11 -21.73 16.56
N PHE A 84 -11.39 -21.98 16.80
CA PHE A 84 -11.91 -22.28 18.14
C PHE A 84 -11.19 -23.48 18.76
N ARG A 85 -11.05 -24.59 18.02
CA ARG A 85 -10.30 -25.77 18.46
C ARG A 85 -8.84 -25.41 18.78
N TRP A 86 -8.20 -24.61 17.94
CA TRP A 86 -6.83 -24.14 18.16
C TRP A 86 -6.74 -23.39 19.51
N ILE A 87 -7.63 -22.42 19.76
CA ILE A 87 -7.72 -21.68 21.03
C ILE A 87 -7.87 -22.62 22.25
N VAL A 88 -8.88 -23.51 22.23
CA VAL A 88 -9.25 -24.31 23.42
C VAL A 88 -8.24 -25.41 23.72
N THR A 89 -7.57 -25.95 22.69
CA THR A 89 -6.54 -26.97 22.89
C THR A 89 -5.19 -26.38 23.29
N GLY A 90 -4.98 -25.08 23.05
CA GLY A 90 -3.66 -24.47 23.27
C GLY A 90 -2.61 -24.93 22.25
N SER A 91 -3.05 -25.41 21.09
CA SER A 91 -2.16 -25.80 20.02
C SER A 91 -1.40 -24.57 19.53
N ARG A 92 -0.08 -24.68 19.38
CA ARG A 92 0.76 -23.63 18.77
C ARG A 92 0.99 -23.85 17.28
N GLU A 93 0.58 -25.01 16.77
CA GLU A 93 0.75 -25.38 15.37
C GLU A 93 -0.38 -24.81 14.52
N PRO A 94 -0.08 -24.28 13.32
CA PRO A 94 -1.13 -23.87 12.40
C PRO A 94 -1.82 -25.10 11.81
N TYR A 95 -2.93 -24.89 11.11
CA TYR A 95 -3.78 -25.98 10.65
C TYR A 95 -4.15 -25.87 9.17
N ASN A 96 -3.31 -25.30 8.31
CA ASN A 96 -3.49 -25.17 6.87
C ASN A 96 -4.86 -24.56 6.50
N SER A 97 -5.14 -23.37 7.03
CA SER A 97 -6.38 -22.64 6.77
C SER A 97 -6.20 -21.56 5.71
N PHE A 98 -7.13 -21.50 4.75
CA PHE A 98 -7.25 -20.44 3.75
C PHE A 98 -8.36 -19.43 4.09
N GLY A 99 -8.94 -19.51 5.29
CA GLY A 99 -10.00 -18.63 5.74
C GLY A 99 -9.57 -17.16 5.90
N ASN A 100 -10.54 -16.27 5.78
CA ASN A 100 -10.42 -14.82 5.93
C ASN A 100 -10.08 -14.36 7.35
N GLY A 101 -10.12 -15.26 8.34
CA GLY A 101 -9.74 -14.98 9.72
C GLY A 101 -8.30 -14.50 9.92
N SER A 102 -7.45 -14.69 8.91
CA SER A 102 -6.12 -14.09 8.84
C SER A 102 -6.16 -12.61 8.44
N ALA A 103 -7.02 -12.24 7.49
CA ALA A 103 -7.18 -10.88 6.96
C ALA A 103 -8.00 -9.97 7.87
N MET A 104 -9.03 -10.50 8.55
CA MET A 104 -9.92 -9.73 9.43
C MET A 104 -9.17 -8.98 10.56
N ARG A 105 -8.05 -9.54 11.00
CA ARG A 105 -7.30 -9.11 12.19
C ARG A 105 -5.98 -8.41 11.92
N VAL A 106 -5.56 -8.33 10.65
CA VAL A 106 -4.19 -7.94 10.27
C VAL A 106 -3.97 -6.42 10.28
N SER A 107 -5.04 -5.63 10.38
CA SER A 107 -4.96 -4.17 10.28
C SER A 107 -3.87 -3.50 11.15
N PRO A 108 -3.58 -3.94 12.40
CA PRO A 108 -2.52 -3.32 13.20
C PRO A 108 -1.13 -3.42 12.55
N VAL A 109 -0.86 -4.46 11.74
CA VAL A 109 0.40 -4.61 11.00
C VAL A 109 0.60 -3.46 10.01
N GLY A 110 -0.42 -3.14 9.20
CA GLY A 110 -0.36 -2.03 8.24
C GLY A 110 -0.16 -0.66 8.89
N TRP A 111 -0.55 -0.53 10.17
CA TRP A 111 -0.29 0.66 10.98
C TRP A 111 1.09 0.65 11.65
N ALA A 112 1.60 -0.51 12.06
CA ALA A 112 2.86 -0.65 12.78
C ALA A 112 4.09 -0.55 11.88
N CYS A 113 4.07 -1.10 10.67
CA CYS A 113 5.29 -1.24 9.88
C CYS A 113 5.69 0.07 9.17
N GLY A 114 6.99 0.29 9.00
CA GLY A 114 7.60 1.47 8.38
C GLY A 114 7.81 1.35 6.86
N SER A 115 7.77 0.14 6.32
CA SER A 115 7.84 -0.13 4.88
C SER A 115 6.81 -1.16 4.44
N LEU A 116 6.54 -1.19 3.13
CA LEU A 116 5.63 -2.18 2.54
C LEU A 116 6.18 -3.61 2.64
N GLU A 117 7.49 -3.77 2.49
CA GLU A 117 8.18 -5.05 2.67
C GLU A 117 8.04 -5.58 4.10
N GLU A 118 8.28 -4.72 5.10
CA GLU A 118 8.08 -5.08 6.51
C GLU A 118 6.61 -5.40 6.78
N THR A 119 5.68 -4.66 6.17
CA THR A 119 4.24 -4.91 6.28
C THR A 119 3.88 -6.30 5.77
N GLU A 120 4.34 -6.69 4.58
CA GLU A 120 4.10 -8.02 4.02
C GLU A 120 4.71 -9.12 4.89
N GLN A 121 5.92 -8.90 5.41
CA GLN A 121 6.61 -9.87 6.27
C GLN A 121 5.82 -10.12 7.58
N TYR A 122 5.44 -9.07 8.29
CA TYR A 122 4.69 -9.20 9.55
C TYR A 122 3.26 -9.70 9.33
N ALA A 123 2.64 -9.36 8.20
CA ALA A 123 1.32 -9.87 7.84
C ALA A 123 1.38 -11.39 7.61
N ALA A 124 2.35 -11.86 6.83
CA ALA A 124 2.60 -13.28 6.62
C ALA A 124 2.92 -14.02 7.94
N LEU A 125 3.73 -13.41 8.79
CA LEU A 125 4.06 -13.97 10.10
C LEU A 125 2.79 -14.13 10.98
N SER A 126 1.97 -13.09 11.08
CA SER A 126 0.73 -13.09 11.87
C SER A 126 -0.36 -14.02 11.31
N ALA A 127 -0.34 -14.29 10.01
CA ALA A 127 -1.25 -15.24 9.37
C ALA A 127 -0.80 -16.69 9.62
N SER A 128 0.48 -16.97 9.38
CA SER A 128 1.08 -18.32 9.42
C SER A 128 1.06 -19.02 10.78
N VAL A 129 0.68 -18.34 11.87
CA VAL A 129 0.46 -18.98 13.17
C VAL A 129 -0.84 -19.81 13.22
N THR A 130 -1.76 -19.61 12.26
CA THR A 130 -3.03 -20.37 12.16
C THR A 130 -3.49 -20.65 10.73
N HIS A 131 -3.20 -19.75 9.80
CA HIS A 131 -3.60 -19.76 8.39
C HIS A 131 -2.37 -19.84 7.48
N ASP A 132 -1.60 -20.92 7.59
CA ASP A 132 -0.39 -21.20 6.82
C ASP A 132 -0.65 -21.70 5.39
N HIS A 133 -1.92 -21.76 4.95
CA HIS A 133 -2.21 -21.96 3.53
C HIS A 133 -1.81 -20.70 2.73
N PRO A 134 -1.25 -20.83 1.51
CA PRO A 134 -0.81 -19.67 0.70
C PRO A 134 -1.89 -18.59 0.53
N GLU A 135 -3.13 -18.99 0.32
CA GLU A 135 -4.26 -18.06 0.16
C GLU A 135 -4.66 -17.34 1.45
N GLY A 136 -4.47 -17.98 2.62
CA GLY A 136 -4.65 -17.34 3.92
C GLY A 136 -3.62 -16.23 4.13
N ILE A 137 -2.34 -16.57 3.96
CA ILE A 137 -1.23 -15.61 3.99
C ILE A 137 -1.44 -14.47 2.99
N LYS A 138 -1.82 -14.80 1.75
CA LYS A 138 -2.09 -13.81 0.70
C LYS A 138 -3.17 -12.81 1.08
N GLY A 139 -4.28 -13.27 1.66
CA GLY A 139 -5.35 -12.39 2.13
C GLY A 139 -4.87 -11.41 3.22
N ALA A 140 -4.12 -11.91 4.21
CA ALA A 140 -3.56 -11.05 5.25
C ALA A 140 -2.57 -10.01 4.69
N CYS A 141 -1.65 -10.44 3.80
CA CYS A 141 -0.70 -9.53 3.16
C CYS A 141 -1.41 -8.45 2.33
N ALA A 142 -2.41 -8.83 1.52
CA ALA A 142 -3.16 -7.90 0.70
C ALA A 142 -3.88 -6.84 1.53
N THR A 143 -4.58 -7.25 2.60
CA THR A 143 -5.26 -6.31 3.50
C THR A 143 -4.26 -5.40 4.21
N ALA A 144 -3.17 -5.94 4.77
CA ALA A 144 -2.17 -5.13 5.46
C ALA A 144 -1.46 -4.13 4.52
N ALA A 145 -1.14 -4.56 3.31
CA ALA A 145 -0.56 -3.72 2.27
C ALA A 145 -1.51 -2.58 1.86
N ALA A 146 -2.80 -2.87 1.67
CA ALA A 146 -3.80 -1.85 1.37
C ALA A 146 -3.91 -0.80 2.49
N VAL A 147 -3.91 -1.24 3.76
CA VAL A 147 -3.89 -0.34 4.94
C VAL A 147 -2.61 0.49 4.96
N PHE A 148 -1.44 -0.11 4.75
CA PHE A 148 -0.15 0.61 4.71
C PHE A 148 -0.13 1.68 3.61
N LEU A 149 -0.51 1.31 2.40
CA LEU A 149 -0.52 2.20 1.23
C LEU A 149 -1.47 3.37 1.44
N ALA A 150 -2.69 3.10 1.92
CA ALA A 150 -3.66 4.13 2.28
C ALA A 150 -3.11 5.09 3.33
N ARG A 151 -2.49 4.55 4.40
CA ARG A 151 -1.88 5.34 5.47
C ARG A 151 -0.73 6.23 4.98
N ASP A 152 0.06 5.75 4.01
CA ASP A 152 1.20 6.51 3.43
C ASP A 152 0.77 7.47 2.29
N GLY A 153 -0.52 7.60 2.04
CA GLY A 153 -1.10 8.58 1.12
C GLY A 153 -1.25 8.10 -0.33
N ALA A 154 -1.23 6.79 -0.57
CA ALA A 154 -1.54 6.24 -1.89
C ALA A 154 -3.02 6.48 -2.25
N GLY A 155 -3.28 6.87 -3.50
CA GLY A 155 -4.63 6.97 -4.05
C GLY A 155 -5.27 5.59 -4.27
N ARG A 156 -6.61 5.56 -4.42
CA ARG A 156 -7.39 4.32 -4.65
C ARG A 156 -6.87 3.50 -5.83
N ASP A 157 -6.55 4.16 -6.95
CA ASP A 157 -6.03 3.50 -8.14
C ASP A 157 -4.70 2.79 -7.86
N ALA A 158 -3.78 3.46 -7.15
CA ALA A 158 -2.49 2.85 -6.78
C ALA A 158 -2.65 1.66 -5.82
N ILE A 159 -3.61 1.73 -4.89
CA ILE A 159 -3.94 0.62 -4.00
C ILE A 159 -4.51 -0.55 -4.81
N ARG A 160 -5.48 -0.29 -5.70
CA ARG A 160 -6.09 -1.28 -6.58
C ARG A 160 -5.03 -1.97 -7.43
N ASP A 161 -4.21 -1.21 -8.15
CA ASP A 161 -3.22 -1.74 -9.08
C ASP A 161 -2.14 -2.54 -8.35
N TYR A 162 -1.70 -2.08 -7.17
CA TYR A 162 -0.74 -2.83 -6.36
C TYR A 162 -1.34 -4.18 -5.90
N VAL A 163 -2.54 -4.16 -5.31
CA VAL A 163 -3.15 -5.39 -4.80
C VAL A 163 -3.47 -6.37 -5.93
N ALA A 164 -4.00 -5.89 -7.04
CA ALA A 164 -4.32 -6.72 -8.21
C ALA A 164 -3.06 -7.36 -8.82
N SER A 165 -2.00 -6.57 -9.04
CA SER A 165 -0.75 -7.08 -9.63
C SER A 165 0.03 -8.00 -8.69
N ARG A 166 0.11 -7.66 -7.40
CA ARG A 166 0.93 -8.39 -6.41
C ARG A 166 0.28 -9.70 -5.96
N TYR A 167 -1.04 -9.72 -5.81
CA TYR A 167 -1.78 -10.85 -5.22
C TYR A 167 -2.76 -11.53 -6.19
N GLY A 168 -2.89 -11.02 -7.42
CA GLY A 168 -3.71 -11.64 -8.46
C GLY A 168 -5.22 -11.54 -8.20
N TYR A 169 -5.66 -10.55 -7.43
CA TYR A 169 -7.09 -10.31 -7.19
C TYR A 169 -7.71 -9.50 -8.32
N ASP A 170 -8.90 -9.93 -8.77
CA ASP A 170 -9.72 -9.16 -9.69
C ASP A 170 -10.50 -8.07 -8.92
N LEU A 171 -10.02 -6.83 -9.06
CA LEU A 171 -10.56 -5.63 -8.42
C LEU A 171 -11.24 -4.67 -9.41
N ASP A 172 -11.39 -5.06 -10.69
CA ASP A 172 -12.07 -4.25 -11.72
C ASP A 172 -13.59 -4.50 -11.75
N ARG A 173 -14.05 -5.46 -10.94
CA ARG A 173 -15.48 -5.74 -10.73
C ARG A 173 -16.14 -4.60 -9.95
N SER A 174 -17.46 -4.49 -10.10
CA SER A 174 -18.24 -3.52 -9.34
C SER A 174 -19.11 -4.13 -8.24
N LEU A 175 -19.40 -3.37 -7.19
CA LEU A 175 -20.31 -3.82 -6.11
C LEU A 175 -21.67 -4.24 -6.67
N ALA A 176 -22.22 -3.45 -7.59
CA ALA A 176 -23.49 -3.76 -8.26
C ALA A 176 -23.42 -5.08 -9.04
N GLY A 177 -22.29 -5.37 -9.70
CA GLY A 177 -22.08 -6.62 -10.44
C GLY A 177 -21.90 -7.84 -9.53
N ILE A 178 -21.30 -7.66 -8.35
CA ILE A 178 -21.04 -8.74 -7.38
C ILE A 178 -22.30 -9.09 -6.59
N ARG A 179 -23.08 -8.07 -6.20
CA ARG A 179 -24.20 -8.19 -5.25
C ARG A 179 -25.20 -9.29 -5.58
N SER A 180 -25.55 -9.50 -6.84
CA SER A 180 -26.60 -10.45 -7.23
C SER A 180 -26.24 -11.90 -6.92
N SER A 181 -24.97 -12.27 -7.11
CA SER A 181 -24.48 -13.65 -6.98
C SER A 181 -23.76 -13.91 -5.67
N TYR A 182 -23.26 -12.87 -4.99
CA TYR A 182 -22.44 -13.01 -3.79
C TYR A 182 -23.22 -13.48 -2.56
N ARG A 183 -22.63 -14.40 -1.80
CA ARG A 183 -23.23 -15.07 -0.65
C ARG A 183 -22.18 -15.24 0.45
N HIS A 184 -22.55 -15.86 1.57
CA HIS A 184 -21.66 -16.08 2.70
C HIS A 184 -20.42 -16.90 2.30
N LYS A 185 -19.25 -16.29 2.44
CA LYS A 185 -17.94 -16.81 1.99
C LYS A 185 -16.86 -16.43 3.00
N GLU A 186 -16.34 -17.45 3.68
CA GLU A 186 -15.31 -17.29 4.72
C GLU A 186 -13.88 -17.49 4.18
N SER A 187 -13.69 -17.65 2.86
CA SER A 187 -12.36 -17.84 2.26
C SER A 187 -11.70 -16.49 1.96
N CYS A 188 -10.38 -16.38 2.07
CA CYS A 188 -9.67 -15.14 1.70
C CYS A 188 -9.93 -14.74 0.25
N GLN A 189 -9.92 -15.72 -0.66
CA GLN A 189 -10.04 -15.52 -2.11
C GLN A 189 -11.36 -14.90 -2.54
N GLU A 190 -12.41 -15.13 -1.76
CA GLU A 190 -13.78 -14.72 -2.09
C GLU A 190 -14.30 -13.63 -1.16
N SER A 191 -13.55 -13.16 -0.16
CA SER A 191 -13.99 -12.10 0.76
C SER A 191 -13.05 -10.90 0.80
N VAL A 192 -11.74 -11.11 0.70
CA VAL A 192 -10.74 -10.02 0.70
C VAL A 192 -10.90 -9.10 -0.51
N PRO A 193 -10.99 -9.59 -1.77
CA PRO A 193 -11.14 -8.67 -2.90
C PRO A 193 -12.45 -7.90 -2.84
N GLU A 194 -13.52 -8.49 -2.33
CA GLU A 194 -14.86 -7.91 -2.19
C GLU A 194 -14.87 -6.79 -1.15
N ALA A 195 -14.19 -6.99 -0.02
CA ALA A 195 -13.98 -5.94 0.98
C ALA A 195 -13.11 -4.80 0.45
N ILE A 196 -12.08 -5.10 -0.34
CA ILE A 196 -11.24 -4.08 -0.98
C ILE A 196 -12.06 -3.29 -2.01
N ILE A 197 -12.88 -3.94 -2.84
CA ILE A 197 -13.79 -3.28 -3.79
C ILE A 197 -14.79 -2.39 -3.06
N ALA A 198 -15.34 -2.83 -1.91
CA ALA A 198 -16.22 -2.01 -1.08
C ALA A 198 -15.56 -0.70 -0.63
N PHE A 199 -14.28 -0.73 -0.30
CA PHE A 199 -13.48 0.46 -0.05
C PHE A 199 -13.22 1.27 -1.34
N LEU A 200 -12.83 0.62 -2.44
CA LEU A 200 -12.48 1.29 -3.70
C LEU A 200 -13.65 2.08 -4.30
N GLU A 201 -14.88 1.60 -4.15
CA GLU A 201 -16.10 2.30 -4.58
C GLU A 201 -16.66 3.30 -3.56
N SER A 202 -16.00 3.50 -2.42
CA SER A 202 -16.48 4.45 -1.40
C SER A 202 -15.95 5.86 -1.59
N HIS A 203 -16.72 6.85 -1.11
CA HIS A 203 -16.33 8.26 -1.00
C HIS A 203 -16.21 8.74 0.46
N SER A 204 -16.57 7.90 1.43
CA SER A 204 -16.37 8.17 2.86
C SER A 204 -16.11 6.88 3.64
N PHE A 205 -15.64 7.02 4.87
CA PHE A 205 -15.47 5.88 5.78
C PHE A 205 -16.79 5.12 5.99
N GLU A 206 -17.88 5.87 6.24
CA GLU A 206 -19.19 5.27 6.46
C GLU A 206 -19.66 4.50 5.22
N GLU A 207 -19.48 5.07 4.04
CA GLU A 207 -19.85 4.41 2.79
C GLU A 207 -19.04 3.14 2.54
N ALA A 208 -17.75 3.11 2.86
CA ALA A 208 -16.93 1.90 2.74
C ALA A 208 -17.47 0.75 3.59
N VAL A 209 -17.83 1.04 4.83
CA VAL A 209 -18.44 0.07 5.75
C VAL A 209 -19.83 -0.34 5.24
N ARG A 210 -20.64 0.61 4.77
CA ARG A 210 -21.96 0.33 4.22
C ARG A 210 -21.90 -0.58 3.01
N ASN A 211 -21.00 -0.30 2.08
CA ASN A 211 -20.77 -1.05 0.86
C ASN A 211 -20.44 -2.52 1.19
N ALA A 212 -19.54 -2.74 2.15
CA ALA A 212 -19.14 -4.08 2.56
C ALA A 212 -20.30 -4.89 3.14
N VAL A 213 -21.07 -4.29 4.08
CA VAL A 213 -22.25 -4.96 4.66
C VAL A 213 -23.36 -5.16 3.62
N TRP A 214 -23.58 -4.17 2.76
CA TRP A 214 -24.62 -4.23 1.72
C TRP A 214 -24.36 -5.34 0.71
N LEU A 215 -23.10 -5.62 0.38
CA LEU A 215 -22.73 -6.73 -0.48
C LEU A 215 -23.29 -8.07 0.04
N GLY A 216 -23.50 -8.16 1.36
CA GLY A 216 -23.82 -9.38 2.09
C GLY A 216 -22.59 -10.27 2.19
N GLY A 217 -22.79 -11.50 2.63
CA GLY A 217 -21.69 -12.45 2.78
C GLY A 217 -21.31 -12.65 4.24
N ASP A 218 -20.02 -12.66 4.51
CA ASP A 218 -19.43 -12.63 5.85
C ASP A 218 -19.23 -11.15 6.23
N SER A 219 -20.35 -10.51 6.59
CA SER A 219 -20.46 -9.05 6.51
C SER A 219 -19.68 -8.31 7.59
N ASP A 220 -19.50 -8.88 8.78
CA ASP A 220 -18.59 -8.38 9.80
C ASP A 220 -17.15 -8.43 9.31
N THR A 221 -16.68 -9.59 8.81
CA THR A 221 -15.30 -9.71 8.29
C THR A 221 -15.02 -8.77 7.13
N GLN A 222 -15.94 -8.70 6.16
CA GLN A 222 -15.78 -7.82 5.01
C GLN A 222 -15.78 -6.35 5.42
N ALA A 223 -16.66 -5.96 6.35
CA ALA A 223 -16.71 -4.60 6.85
C ALA A 223 -15.49 -4.25 7.72
N ALA A 224 -14.96 -5.20 8.49
CA ALA A 224 -13.74 -5.02 9.26
C ALA A 224 -12.53 -4.76 8.33
N ILE A 225 -12.39 -5.54 7.25
CA ILE A 225 -11.35 -5.34 6.24
C ILE A 225 -11.53 -3.99 5.55
N ALA A 226 -12.71 -3.70 4.99
CA ALA A 226 -12.99 -2.45 4.28
C ALA A 226 -12.80 -1.23 5.18
N GLY A 227 -13.33 -1.29 6.41
CA GLY A 227 -13.22 -0.25 7.42
C GLY A 227 -11.76 0.00 7.82
N SER A 228 -10.93 -1.03 7.91
CA SER A 228 -9.51 -0.86 8.23
C SER A 228 -8.74 -0.06 7.17
N ILE A 229 -9.04 -0.29 5.88
CA ILE A 229 -8.44 0.43 4.76
C ILE A 229 -9.01 1.86 4.72
N ALA A 230 -10.33 1.99 4.91
CA ALA A 230 -11.02 3.27 4.91
C ALA A 230 -10.53 4.19 6.04
N GLU A 231 -10.30 3.68 7.26
CA GLU A 231 -9.71 4.46 8.37
C GLU A 231 -8.36 5.05 7.96
N ALA A 232 -7.50 4.24 7.36
CA ALA A 232 -6.19 4.68 6.91
C ALA A 232 -6.29 5.72 5.78
N PHE A 233 -7.20 5.51 4.83
CA PHE A 233 -7.36 6.36 3.64
C PHE A 233 -8.01 7.70 3.95
N TYR A 234 -9.10 7.71 4.72
CA TYR A 234 -9.85 8.92 5.06
C TYR A 234 -9.26 9.68 6.25
N GLY A 235 -8.16 9.20 6.82
CA GLY A 235 -7.44 9.86 7.91
C GLY A 235 -8.09 9.75 9.28
N GLY A 236 -9.02 8.81 9.47
CA GLY A 236 -9.74 8.60 10.73
C GLY A 236 -11.12 7.98 10.52
N VAL A 237 -11.92 7.99 11.59
CA VAL A 237 -13.30 7.50 11.60
C VAL A 237 -14.25 8.60 12.11
N PRO A 238 -15.53 8.63 11.71
CA PRO A 238 -16.51 9.58 12.23
C PRO A 238 -16.68 9.45 13.76
N GLN A 239 -16.71 10.58 14.47
CA GLN A 239 -16.76 10.61 15.94
C GLN A 239 -17.97 9.84 16.50
N ALA A 240 -19.15 9.97 15.88
CA ALA A 240 -20.34 9.26 16.32
C ALA A 240 -20.19 7.73 16.25
N LEU A 241 -19.48 7.22 15.22
CA LEU A 241 -19.21 5.78 15.09
C LEU A 241 -18.13 5.33 16.07
N LEU A 242 -17.13 6.18 16.34
CA LEU A 242 -16.12 5.94 17.36
C LEU A 242 -16.76 5.81 18.75
N ASP A 243 -17.58 6.78 19.13
CA ASP A 243 -18.24 6.80 20.45
C ASP A 243 -19.14 5.56 20.62
N ALA A 244 -19.90 5.21 19.59
CA ALA A 244 -20.75 4.02 19.59
C ALA A 244 -19.94 2.71 19.74
N ALA A 245 -18.84 2.57 18.99
CA ALA A 245 -17.97 1.40 19.09
C ALA A 245 -17.31 1.29 20.47
N LEU A 246 -16.75 2.38 20.99
CA LEU A 246 -16.09 2.39 22.30
C LEU A 246 -17.06 2.09 23.45
N ALA A 247 -18.33 2.48 23.32
CA ALA A 247 -19.37 2.15 24.29
C ALA A 247 -19.74 0.66 24.31
N LEU A 248 -19.56 -0.06 23.19
CA LEU A 248 -19.80 -1.51 23.08
C LEU A 248 -18.61 -2.37 23.48
N LEU A 249 -17.39 -1.83 23.46
CA LEU A 249 -16.22 -2.52 24.00
C LEU A 249 -16.29 -2.59 25.53
N ASP A 250 -15.82 -3.69 26.11
CA ASP A 250 -15.56 -3.74 27.54
C ASP A 250 -14.29 -2.96 27.92
N ASP A 251 -14.07 -2.79 29.23
CA ASP A 251 -12.97 -1.96 29.72
C ASP A 251 -11.59 -2.50 29.34
N ARG A 252 -11.46 -3.83 29.17
CA ARG A 252 -10.19 -4.45 28.77
C ARG A 252 -9.88 -4.12 27.32
N LEU A 253 -10.77 -4.46 26.38
CA LEU A 253 -10.57 -4.17 24.97
C LEU A 253 -10.42 -2.65 24.74
N ARG A 254 -11.25 -1.84 25.39
CA ARG A 254 -11.16 -0.38 25.30
C ARG A 254 -9.81 0.14 25.79
N GLY A 255 -9.29 -0.40 26.89
CA GLY A 255 -7.96 -0.06 27.42
C GLY A 255 -6.82 -0.45 26.46
N ASP A 256 -6.91 -1.62 25.83
CA ASP A 256 -5.90 -2.07 24.87
C ASP A 256 -5.93 -1.29 23.55
N VAL A 257 -7.12 -0.87 23.08
CA VAL A 257 -7.24 0.07 21.96
C VAL A 257 -6.58 1.40 22.31
N ALA A 258 -6.82 1.96 23.50
CA ALA A 258 -6.17 3.20 23.91
C ALA A 258 -4.64 3.06 23.97
N ALA A 259 -4.15 1.95 24.53
CA ALA A 259 -2.72 1.65 24.59
C ALA A 259 -2.09 1.52 23.19
N TRP A 260 -2.80 0.89 22.25
CA TRP A 260 -2.36 0.75 20.86
C TRP A 260 -2.08 2.10 20.18
N TYR A 261 -3.00 3.06 20.31
CA TYR A 261 -2.80 4.37 19.70
C TYR A 261 -1.79 5.23 20.45
N ALA A 262 -1.61 5.04 21.76
CA ALA A 262 -0.49 5.65 22.48
C ALA A 262 0.85 5.14 21.95
N TRP A 263 0.97 3.83 21.73
CA TRP A 263 2.15 3.22 21.13
C TRP A 263 2.40 3.73 19.69
N LEU A 264 1.37 3.82 18.86
CA LEU A 264 1.48 4.40 17.51
C LEU A 264 1.91 5.87 17.52
N ALA A 265 1.45 6.66 18.49
CA ALA A 265 1.85 8.05 18.61
C ALA A 265 3.35 8.16 18.91
N GLU A 266 3.85 7.33 19.81
CA GLU A 266 5.27 7.27 20.19
C GLU A 266 6.17 6.74 19.06
N HIS A 267 5.76 5.67 18.38
CA HIS A 267 6.63 4.94 17.44
C HIS A 267 6.47 5.37 15.98
N ARG A 268 5.33 5.98 15.62
CA ARG A 268 4.98 6.36 14.24
C ARG A 268 4.49 7.79 14.09
N GLY A 269 4.31 8.54 15.19
CA GLY A 269 3.77 9.89 15.15
C GLY A 269 2.28 9.94 14.78
N ILE A 270 1.55 8.83 14.93
CA ILE A 270 0.14 8.71 14.55
C ILE A 270 -0.73 8.84 15.80
N ARG A 271 -1.59 9.86 15.87
CA ARG A 271 -2.47 10.13 17.02
C ARG A 271 -3.93 9.75 16.77
N LEU A 272 -4.60 9.37 17.85
CA LEU A 272 -6.02 8.98 17.94
C LEU A 272 -6.98 10.13 17.60
N ASP A 273 -6.56 11.36 17.90
CA ASP A 273 -7.32 12.60 17.71
C ASP A 273 -7.11 13.23 16.33
N ARG A 274 -6.63 12.46 15.34
CA ARG A 274 -6.72 12.88 13.94
C ARG A 274 -8.19 13.14 13.65
N ARG A 275 -8.59 14.42 13.73
CA ARG A 275 -9.81 14.89 13.09
C ARG A 275 -9.68 14.41 11.65
N ALA A 276 -10.75 13.79 11.15
CA ALA A 276 -10.96 13.65 9.73
C ALA A 276 -10.93 15.07 9.13
N VAL A 277 -9.73 15.59 8.88
CA VAL A 277 -9.55 16.49 7.76
C VAL A 277 -9.87 15.56 6.61
N PRO A 278 -10.98 15.77 5.89
CA PRO A 278 -11.21 15.00 4.69
C PRO A 278 -9.88 15.05 3.95
N VAL A 279 -9.38 13.92 3.47
CA VAL A 279 -8.55 14.01 2.28
C VAL A 279 -9.46 14.72 1.29
N GLN A 280 -9.35 16.06 1.24
CA GLN A 280 -9.75 16.80 0.08
C GLN A 280 -8.98 16.05 -0.98
N GLU A 281 -9.70 15.36 -1.87
CA GLU A 281 -9.19 15.24 -3.22
C GLU A 281 -8.64 16.62 -3.50
N GLN A 282 -7.32 16.74 -3.59
CA GLN A 282 -6.72 17.99 -3.98
C GLN A 282 -7.37 18.28 -5.32
N LYS A 283 -8.35 19.18 -5.29
CA LYS A 283 -8.86 19.87 -6.46
C LYS A 283 -7.74 20.81 -6.87
N THR A 284 -6.66 20.25 -7.38
CA THR A 284 -5.94 20.90 -8.47
C THR A 284 -6.88 20.81 -9.66
N ALA A 285 -7.67 21.86 -9.85
CA ALA A 285 -8.26 22.18 -11.14
C ALA A 285 -7.08 22.31 -12.14
N VAL A 286 -7.00 21.63 -13.29
CA VAL A 286 -8.05 21.05 -14.15
C VAL A 286 -7.52 19.82 -14.94
N SER A 287 -8.43 18.90 -15.31
CA SER A 287 -8.37 17.88 -16.39
C SER A 287 -7.66 16.55 -16.06
N ALA A 288 -8.11 15.36 -16.47
CA ALA A 288 -9.25 14.91 -17.27
C ALA A 288 -9.66 13.49 -16.82
N THR A 289 -10.80 12.99 -17.29
CA THR A 289 -11.45 11.71 -16.92
C THR A 289 -10.52 10.49 -16.96
N GLY A 290 -10.83 9.43 -16.19
CA GLY A 290 -10.05 8.18 -16.09
C GLY A 290 -9.82 7.38 -17.39
N ARG A 291 -10.34 7.83 -18.55
CA ARG A 291 -9.88 7.36 -19.87
C ARG A 291 -8.59 8.05 -20.36
N ASP A 292 -8.33 9.30 -19.93
CA ASP A 292 -7.11 10.06 -20.26
C ASP A 292 -5.91 9.72 -19.34
N ARG A 293 -6.14 9.21 -18.13
CA ARG A 293 -5.04 8.84 -17.20
C ARG A 293 -4.26 7.58 -17.62
N MET A 294 -4.85 6.73 -18.46
CA MET A 294 -4.09 5.67 -19.11
C MET A 294 -3.10 6.24 -20.14
N GLU A 295 -3.18 7.49 -20.59
CA GLU A 295 -2.25 8.09 -21.54
C GLU A 295 -1.07 8.82 -20.89
N THR A 296 -1.13 9.15 -19.60
CA THR A 296 -0.15 10.04 -18.95
C THR A 296 0.88 9.36 -18.04
N MET A 297 0.85 8.04 -17.80
CA MET A 297 1.94 7.39 -17.06
C MET A 297 3.11 7.01 -17.98
N PRO A 298 4.37 6.99 -17.48
CA PRO A 298 5.49 6.44 -18.22
C PRO A 298 5.17 5.01 -18.67
N LYS A 299 5.33 4.73 -19.96
CA LYS A 299 5.10 3.40 -20.54
C LYS A 299 6.36 2.90 -21.22
N ALA A 300 6.56 1.58 -21.16
CA ALA A 300 7.58 0.94 -21.98
C ALA A 300 7.37 1.32 -23.46
N GLY A 301 8.46 1.65 -24.15
CA GLY A 301 8.47 2.12 -25.52
C GLY A 301 8.62 3.64 -25.69
N MET A 302 8.40 4.44 -24.63
CA MET A 302 8.63 5.89 -24.70
C MET A 302 10.08 6.23 -25.00
N THR A 303 10.31 7.27 -25.81
CA THR A 303 11.65 7.69 -26.23
C THR A 303 11.89 9.17 -25.96
N GLY A 304 13.14 9.51 -25.68
CA GLY A 304 13.59 10.89 -25.52
C GLY A 304 14.94 11.07 -26.18
N GLN A 305 15.20 12.28 -26.64
CA GLN A 305 16.45 12.63 -27.32
C GLN A 305 16.96 13.96 -26.84
N TRP A 306 18.28 14.10 -26.88
CA TRP A 306 18.95 15.37 -26.63
C TRP A 306 20.17 15.48 -27.55
N GLU A 307 20.44 16.67 -28.06
CA GLU A 307 21.58 16.93 -28.95
C GLU A 307 22.35 18.15 -28.47
N THR A 308 23.68 18.11 -28.61
CA THR A 308 24.56 19.25 -28.35
C THR A 308 25.78 19.19 -29.27
N THR A 309 26.49 20.30 -29.37
CA THR A 309 27.85 20.33 -29.93
C THR A 309 28.86 20.24 -28.78
N VAL A 310 29.92 19.44 -28.93
CA VAL A 310 30.98 19.30 -27.94
C VAL A 310 31.74 20.62 -27.85
N ASP A 311 31.68 21.29 -26.71
CA ASP A 311 32.48 22.50 -26.44
C ASP A 311 33.67 22.20 -25.51
N GLU A 312 34.50 23.21 -25.26
CA GLU A 312 35.68 23.07 -24.39
C GLU A 312 35.32 22.63 -22.96
N GLY A 313 34.16 23.03 -22.44
CA GLY A 313 33.70 22.65 -21.10
C GLY A 313 33.25 21.19 -20.99
N MET A 314 33.03 20.52 -22.11
CA MET A 314 32.59 19.11 -22.17
C MET A 314 33.74 18.11 -22.26
N LEU A 315 34.97 18.57 -22.39
CA LEU A 315 36.14 17.71 -22.62
C LEU A 315 36.59 17.00 -21.34
N ALA A 316 37.13 15.78 -21.48
CA ALA A 316 37.62 15.00 -20.34
C ALA A 316 38.65 15.78 -19.50
N ALA A 317 39.55 16.52 -20.17
CA ALA A 317 40.51 17.44 -19.55
C ALA A 317 39.86 18.59 -18.77
N ALA A 318 38.70 19.09 -19.22
CA ALA A 318 38.03 20.24 -18.60
C ALA A 318 37.16 19.83 -17.40
N VAL A 319 36.50 18.67 -17.45
CA VAL A 319 35.63 18.18 -16.37
C VAL A 319 36.36 17.32 -15.32
N GLY A 320 37.67 17.11 -15.50
CA GLY A 320 38.50 16.37 -14.55
C GLY A 320 38.34 14.85 -14.60
N SER A 321 37.81 14.30 -15.71
CA SER A 321 37.62 12.85 -15.88
C SER A 321 38.74 12.17 -16.71
N GLY A 322 39.74 12.93 -17.14
CA GLY A 322 40.88 12.46 -17.93
C GLY A 322 41.74 13.62 -18.42
N GLU A 323 42.76 13.35 -19.23
CA GLU A 323 43.71 14.37 -19.71
C GLU A 323 43.52 14.75 -21.19
N VAL A 324 42.66 14.01 -21.91
CA VAL A 324 42.48 14.12 -23.36
C VAL A 324 41.37 15.12 -23.74
N ARG A 325 41.52 15.72 -24.92
CA ARG A 325 40.58 16.72 -25.47
C ARG A 325 39.49 16.10 -26.32
N VAL A 326 38.71 15.21 -25.71
CA VAL A 326 37.54 14.54 -26.31
C VAL A 326 36.38 14.58 -25.32
N LEU A 327 35.15 14.36 -25.80
CA LEU A 327 33.94 14.30 -24.98
C LEU A 327 34.19 13.43 -23.74
N ALA A 328 33.90 13.98 -22.58
CA ALA A 328 34.07 13.27 -21.32
C ALA A 328 32.97 12.22 -21.11
N THR A 329 33.33 11.04 -20.59
CA THR A 329 32.37 10.01 -20.15
C THR A 329 31.29 10.56 -19.21
N PRO A 330 31.57 11.36 -18.16
CA PRO A 330 30.52 11.93 -17.32
C PRO A 330 29.57 12.87 -18.08
N VAL A 331 30.05 13.58 -19.10
CA VAL A 331 29.21 14.44 -19.94
C VAL A 331 28.34 13.61 -20.88
N MET A 332 28.88 12.51 -21.41
CA MET A 332 28.11 11.53 -22.18
C MET A 332 26.98 10.92 -21.33
N ILE A 333 27.28 10.52 -20.09
CA ILE A 333 26.30 10.03 -19.12
C ILE A 333 25.23 11.08 -18.85
N MET A 334 25.62 12.33 -18.55
CA MET A 334 24.67 13.43 -18.35
C MET A 334 23.73 13.61 -19.55
N GLY A 335 24.26 13.50 -20.78
CA GLY A 335 23.44 13.55 -22.00
C GLY A 335 22.43 12.41 -22.10
N MET A 336 22.83 11.18 -21.76
CA MET A 336 21.94 10.02 -21.68
C MET A 336 20.88 10.17 -20.57
N GLU A 337 21.25 10.72 -19.41
CA GLU A 337 20.31 10.98 -18.32
C GLU A 337 19.27 12.03 -18.71
N ARG A 338 19.70 13.08 -19.42
CA ARG A 338 18.82 14.11 -19.94
C ARG A 338 17.86 13.56 -20.99
N ALA A 339 18.33 12.71 -21.91
CA ALA A 339 17.48 12.03 -22.86
C ALA A 339 16.44 11.13 -22.16
N ALA A 340 16.82 10.42 -21.09
CA ALA A 340 15.90 9.61 -20.29
C ALA A 340 14.85 10.45 -19.56
N MET A 341 15.24 11.62 -19.03
CA MET A 341 14.29 12.55 -18.42
C MET A 341 13.32 13.12 -19.45
N GLU A 342 13.81 13.50 -20.64
CA GLU A 342 12.97 14.02 -21.72
C GLU A 342 11.97 12.98 -22.21
N ALA A 343 12.36 11.69 -22.21
CA ALA A 343 11.49 10.58 -22.61
C ALA A 343 10.21 10.47 -21.80
N VAL A 344 10.21 10.93 -20.54
CA VAL A 344 9.06 10.78 -19.62
C VAL A 344 8.49 12.12 -19.16
N ARG A 345 9.12 13.24 -19.52
CA ARG A 345 8.80 14.57 -18.99
C ARG A 345 7.33 14.96 -19.19
N SER A 346 6.76 14.69 -20.36
CA SER A 346 5.36 14.99 -20.68
C SER A 346 4.35 14.15 -19.88
N CYS A 347 4.81 13.05 -19.29
CA CYS A 347 4.01 12.10 -18.52
C CYS A 347 4.17 12.29 -17.00
N LEU A 348 5.02 13.22 -16.56
CA LEU A 348 5.20 13.47 -15.13
C LEU A 348 4.28 14.62 -14.70
N PRO A 349 3.41 14.41 -13.69
CA PRO A 349 2.57 15.47 -13.16
C PRO A 349 3.36 16.67 -12.64
N GLU A 350 2.70 17.82 -12.56
CA GLU A 350 3.27 18.99 -11.90
C GLU A 350 3.66 18.66 -10.43
N GLY A 351 4.85 19.10 -10.02
CA GLY A 351 5.41 18.78 -8.70
C GLY A 351 6.15 17.44 -8.62
N VAL A 352 6.05 16.58 -9.64
CA VAL A 352 6.73 15.28 -9.72
C VAL A 352 7.93 15.37 -10.66
N THR A 353 9.01 14.67 -10.32
CA THR A 353 10.19 14.52 -11.19
C THR A 353 10.72 13.09 -11.12
N SER A 354 11.77 12.78 -11.86
CA SER A 354 12.53 11.53 -11.69
C SER A 354 13.99 11.82 -11.37
N VAL A 355 14.57 10.98 -10.51
CA VAL A 355 15.99 11.06 -10.10
C VAL A 355 16.71 9.79 -10.53
N GLY A 356 17.93 9.92 -11.05
CA GLY A 356 18.76 8.76 -11.43
C GLY A 356 19.20 7.97 -10.19
N THR A 357 19.14 6.64 -10.28
CA THR A 357 19.54 5.74 -9.18
C THR A 357 20.63 4.76 -9.58
N ARG A 358 20.77 4.46 -10.87
CA ARG A 358 21.82 3.57 -11.40
C ARG A 358 22.13 3.93 -12.85
N VAL A 359 23.40 3.91 -13.21
CA VAL A 359 23.87 4.04 -14.59
C VAL A 359 24.94 2.99 -14.88
N GLU A 360 24.82 2.31 -16.02
CA GLU A 360 25.75 1.28 -16.47
C GLU A 360 25.94 1.45 -17.99
N VAL A 361 27.08 2.02 -18.40
CA VAL A 361 27.31 2.41 -19.80
C VAL A 361 28.73 2.09 -20.25
N SER A 362 28.88 1.89 -21.55
CA SER A 362 30.17 1.80 -22.24
C SER A 362 30.39 3.03 -23.13
N HIS A 363 31.56 3.64 -23.04
CA HIS A 363 32.03 4.73 -23.92
C HIS A 363 33.03 4.12 -24.91
N MET A 364 32.60 3.96 -26.15
CA MET A 364 33.25 3.09 -27.14
C MET A 364 34.15 3.85 -28.12
N ALA A 365 33.89 5.14 -28.36
CA ALA A 365 34.63 5.95 -29.31
C ALA A 365 34.81 7.40 -28.82
N PRO A 366 35.95 8.03 -29.11
CA PRO A 366 36.19 9.42 -28.74
C PRO A 366 35.54 10.41 -29.71
N THR A 367 34.86 11.43 -29.17
CA THR A 367 34.32 12.54 -29.99
C THR A 367 35.11 13.85 -29.73
N PRO A 368 35.80 14.41 -30.74
CA PRO A 368 36.50 15.70 -30.65
C PRO A 368 35.60 16.92 -30.35
N CYS A 369 36.23 17.98 -29.85
CA CYS A 369 35.62 19.31 -29.72
C CYS A 369 35.10 19.81 -31.09
N GLY A 370 33.92 20.44 -31.08
CA GLY A 370 33.25 20.98 -32.26
C GLY A 370 32.30 20.02 -32.98
N MET A 371 32.34 18.72 -32.68
CA MET A 371 31.42 17.75 -33.29
C MET A 371 30.06 17.73 -32.59
N LYS A 372 29.01 17.37 -33.33
CA LYS A 372 27.67 17.15 -32.78
C LYS A 372 27.53 15.76 -32.18
N VAL A 373 26.82 15.67 -31.08
CA VAL A 373 26.50 14.43 -30.37
C VAL A 373 25.02 14.38 -30.05
N ARG A 374 24.39 13.27 -30.39
CA ARG A 374 22.99 12.96 -30.14
C ARG A 374 22.89 11.81 -29.15
N PHE A 375 22.11 12.04 -28.11
CA PHE A 375 21.77 11.09 -27.06
C PHE A 375 20.33 10.63 -27.24
N ALA A 376 20.08 9.34 -27.02
CA ALA A 376 18.75 8.76 -27.08
C ALA A 376 18.52 7.85 -25.87
N ALA A 377 17.29 7.85 -25.38
CA ALA A 377 16.82 6.94 -24.35
C ALA A 377 15.50 6.32 -24.77
N ARG A 378 15.32 5.04 -24.45
CA ARG A 378 14.05 4.32 -24.60
C ARG A 378 13.70 3.65 -23.28
N LEU A 379 12.52 3.98 -22.74
CA LEU A 379 11.98 3.33 -21.55
C LEU A 379 11.69 1.87 -21.88
N THR A 380 12.42 0.93 -21.27
CA THR A 380 12.29 -0.52 -21.52
C THR A 380 11.42 -1.21 -20.48
N ALA A 381 11.43 -0.73 -19.23
CA ALA A 381 10.62 -1.28 -18.16
C ALA A 381 10.16 -0.21 -17.19
N VAL A 382 8.98 -0.43 -16.62
CA VAL A 382 8.41 0.35 -15.51
C VAL A 382 8.16 -0.64 -14.38
N SER A 383 8.63 -0.33 -13.17
CA SER A 383 8.43 -1.21 -12.02
C SER A 383 6.94 -1.32 -11.68
N ALA A 384 6.56 -2.39 -11.00
CA ALA A 384 5.17 -2.68 -10.64
C ALA A 384 4.48 -1.55 -9.84
N ASN A 385 5.25 -0.77 -9.07
CA ASN A 385 4.73 0.40 -8.33
C ASN A 385 4.68 1.70 -9.16
N GLY A 386 4.98 1.65 -10.47
CA GLY A 386 4.95 2.80 -11.39
C GLY A 386 6.07 3.85 -11.18
N ARG A 387 6.99 3.62 -10.23
CA ARG A 387 7.98 4.63 -9.82
C ARG A 387 9.38 4.36 -10.36
N GLY A 388 9.78 3.11 -10.49
CA GLY A 388 11.06 2.72 -11.08
C GLY A 388 10.95 2.68 -12.60
N LEU A 389 11.92 3.28 -13.28
CA LEU A 389 11.97 3.42 -14.72
C LEU A 389 13.34 2.94 -15.20
N THR A 390 13.36 1.95 -16.09
CA THR A 390 14.59 1.42 -16.69
C THR A 390 14.67 1.84 -18.14
N PHE A 391 15.78 2.43 -18.55
CA PHE A 391 15.99 2.93 -19.91
C PHE A 391 17.16 2.22 -20.57
N ALA A 392 16.99 1.84 -21.84
CA ALA A 392 18.12 1.61 -22.74
C ALA A 392 18.57 2.97 -23.29
N VAL A 393 19.86 3.30 -23.19
CA VAL A 393 20.42 4.60 -23.59
C VAL A 393 21.52 4.42 -24.62
N SER A 394 21.68 5.39 -25.51
CA SER A 394 22.74 5.42 -26.52
C SER A 394 23.18 6.84 -26.85
N ALA A 395 24.39 6.96 -27.38
CA ALA A 395 25.00 8.20 -27.84
C ALA A 395 25.67 7.96 -29.21
N HIS A 396 25.49 8.90 -30.13
CA HIS A 396 26.05 8.88 -31.48
C HIS A 396 26.60 10.25 -31.82
N ASP A 397 27.76 10.29 -32.45
CA ASP A 397 28.26 11.50 -33.10
C ASP A 397 28.03 11.43 -34.63
N GLU A 398 28.66 12.34 -35.37
CA GLU A 398 28.52 12.42 -36.83
C GLU A 398 29.14 11.22 -37.56
N THR A 399 30.01 10.44 -36.90
CA THR A 399 30.72 9.30 -37.48
C THR A 399 30.11 7.95 -37.09
N GLY A 400 29.39 7.87 -35.97
CA GLY A 400 28.75 6.62 -35.55
C GLY A 400 28.41 6.53 -34.06
N PRO A 401 28.13 5.32 -33.56
CA PRO A 401 27.84 5.09 -32.15
C PRO A 401 29.09 5.32 -31.30
N ILE A 402 28.94 6.11 -30.24
CA ILE A 402 30.03 6.41 -29.29
C ILE A 402 29.77 5.84 -27.91
N GLY A 403 28.53 5.49 -27.56
CA GLY A 403 28.24 4.85 -26.28
C GLY A 403 26.84 4.27 -26.17
N GLU A 404 26.69 3.30 -25.27
CA GLU A 404 25.41 2.62 -25.00
C GLU A 404 25.36 2.06 -23.58
N GLY A 405 24.15 1.77 -23.09
CA GLY A 405 23.97 1.10 -21.81
C GLY A 405 22.56 1.18 -21.24
N VAL A 406 22.49 1.06 -19.91
CA VAL A 406 21.25 1.07 -19.12
C VAL A 406 21.30 2.19 -18.08
N HIS A 407 20.17 2.85 -17.88
CA HIS A 407 20.00 3.89 -16.88
C HIS A 407 18.67 3.68 -16.16
N GLU A 408 18.70 3.72 -14.83
CA GLU A 408 17.52 3.59 -13.97
C GLU A 408 17.21 4.90 -13.27
N ARG A 409 15.92 5.24 -13.23
CA ARG A 409 15.39 6.43 -12.55
C ARG A 409 14.24 6.05 -11.64
N VAL A 410 14.03 6.84 -10.59
CA VAL A 410 12.87 6.72 -9.70
C VAL A 410 12.07 8.01 -9.71
N VAL A 411 10.75 7.88 -9.87
CA VAL A 411 9.77 8.96 -9.79
C VAL A 411 9.59 9.39 -8.33
N VAL A 412 9.75 10.69 -8.08
CA VAL A 412 9.72 11.32 -6.77
C VAL A 412 8.92 12.60 -6.79
N ASP A 413 8.27 12.89 -5.66
CA ASP A 413 7.76 14.23 -5.36
C ASP A 413 8.95 15.17 -5.15
N ARG A 414 8.97 16.29 -5.87
CA ARG A 414 10.09 17.23 -5.91
C ARG A 414 10.35 17.86 -4.54
N GLU A 415 9.32 18.36 -3.87
CA GLU A 415 9.47 19.08 -2.60
C GLU A 415 9.87 18.11 -1.48
N ARG A 416 9.19 16.97 -1.36
CA ARG A 416 9.50 15.94 -0.36
C ARG A 416 10.92 15.40 -0.54
N PHE A 417 11.36 15.20 -1.78
CA PHE A 417 12.73 14.76 -2.06
C PHE A 417 13.76 15.81 -1.67
N GLN A 418 13.51 17.09 -1.99
CA GLN A 418 14.39 18.20 -1.61
C GLN A 418 14.49 18.38 -0.10
N SER A 419 13.37 18.37 0.63
CA SER A 419 13.40 18.47 2.09
C SER A 419 14.18 17.33 2.74
N ARG A 420 14.03 16.09 2.23
CA ARG A 420 14.82 14.94 2.69
C ARG A 420 16.31 15.08 2.41
N ALA A 421 16.67 15.62 1.24
CA ALA A 421 18.06 15.87 0.87
C ALA A 421 18.70 16.94 1.79
N GLN A 422 17.98 18.02 2.09
CA GLN A 422 18.44 19.07 3.00
C GLN A 422 18.61 18.56 4.44
N ALA A 423 17.67 17.72 4.92
CA ALA A 423 17.77 17.13 6.25
C ALA A 423 19.02 16.26 6.44
N ARG A 424 19.56 15.64 5.38
CA ARG A 424 20.84 14.93 5.44
C ARG A 424 22.05 15.84 5.64
N GLY A 425 22.00 17.07 5.12
CA GLY A 425 23.07 18.05 5.26
C GLY A 425 23.10 18.76 6.63
N GLY A 426 21.99 18.70 7.39
CA GLY A 426 21.88 19.31 8.73
C GLY A 426 22.29 18.39 9.89
N GLN A 427 22.79 17.18 9.61
CA GLN A 427 23.33 16.24 10.62
C GLN A 427 24.86 16.31 10.74
N GLY A 428 25.49 17.38 10.27
CA GLY A 428 26.94 17.62 10.33
C GLY A 428 27.36 18.49 11.49
#